data_AF-A0A419EGU5-F1
#
_entry.id   AF-A0A419EGU5-F1
#
_cell.length_a   1.000
_cell.length_b   1.000
_cell.length_c   1.000
_cell.angle_alpha   90.00
_cell.angle_beta   90.00
_cell.angle_gamma   90.00
#
_symmetry.space_group_name_H-M   'P 1'
#
loop_
_entity.id
_entity.type
_entity.pdbx_description
1 polymer ?
#
loop_
_entity_poly.entity_id
_entity_poly.type
_entity_poly.pdbx_seq_one_letter_code
_entity_poly.pdbx_strand_id
1 'polypeptide(L)'
;MTERARHPILRLRSGRAISLLLIFVSGFFLLAIPAAASPVLDSITPTATAYTPPTPTMYLVTLTPTPTLAPTPTFDVSRLDKPIVDEPPSQLDEGLLVYWGVCMACHGDTGQGLTDAWRDSFGEDRDCWTSKCHASNHPPQGFEFPRLVPSLSDKGTLLRFVNAEQLYQYNLANMPWWDPGSLTKEKALAVTAYLLKMNGKLPEGVTLTAANGQFIPIQYTVMEPPAQSNLWKYLLAGALILSGIGIGLQSVQPHAGKRPSFILHLHPPTIPALQARFRYTLGAGGLAVFLCIILLVTGLLEMFYYIPSTERAAATIQEITFLVPYGGLVRNLHFWSAQALVVVAAIHLLRVVFTGAYAKPRRFNYILGLGLFVIVLLLDFTGYVLRWDEGIRWALIAGTNLLGSVPKIGEGLVRFVSGNLEPGPAMLIRFYAWHLFGLAILGGILMIWHLFRVRRDGGIAATRVERIGNPPDEESAPTRISRAELLRREAITMLVAGGILLLISTFLPAPIEQPMSSTLVSLAESRAPWFFLWVQELLKVGDPFLWGVATPLIVVLLLGLIPYVFPRVDESEIGRWLPRSGRAAQLFLATLLVTIITLTILATR
;
A
#
# COMPACT_ATOMS: atom_id res chain seq x y z
N MET A 1 -39.51 45.73 35.08
CA MET A 1 -40.44 44.58 35.06
C MET A 1 -40.22 43.84 33.73
N THR A 2 -39.15 43.05 33.59
CA THR A 2 -39.08 41.59 33.86
C THR A 2 -40.25 40.80 33.28
N GLU A 3 -40.02 40.14 32.13
CA GLU A 3 -40.48 38.76 31.98
C GLU A 3 -39.56 37.94 31.05
N ARG A 4 -38.91 36.95 31.66
CA ARG A 4 -38.15 35.87 31.05
C ARG A 4 -39.13 34.79 30.56
N ALA A 5 -38.98 34.31 29.32
CA ALA A 5 -39.59 33.04 28.93
C ALA A 5 -38.70 32.23 27.93
N ARG A 6 -37.80 31.45 28.54
CA ARG A 6 -37.40 30.07 28.21
C ARG A 6 -37.06 29.69 26.75
N HIS A 7 -35.77 29.44 26.54
CA HIS A 7 -35.24 28.59 25.46
C HIS A 7 -35.86 27.19 25.46
N PRO A 8 -36.27 26.64 24.30
CA PRO A 8 -36.39 25.21 24.13
C PRO A 8 -35.03 24.63 23.70
N ILE A 9 -34.53 23.74 24.55
CA ILE A 9 -33.33 22.91 24.38
C ILE A 9 -33.40 22.17 23.03
N LEU A 10 -32.33 22.29 22.23
CA LEU A 10 -32.03 21.51 21.04
C LEU A 10 -32.03 20.00 21.36
N ARG A 11 -33.15 19.31 21.16
CA ARG A 11 -33.15 17.85 21.00
C ARG A 11 -32.85 17.52 19.54
N LEU A 12 -31.57 17.38 19.23
CA LEU A 12 -31.08 16.68 18.03
C LEU A 12 -31.57 15.22 18.08
N ARG A 13 -32.63 14.90 17.33
CA ARG A 13 -32.98 13.50 17.05
C ARG A 13 -32.34 13.10 15.71
N SER A 14 -31.02 12.89 15.76
CA SER A 14 -30.18 12.35 14.70
C SER A 14 -30.41 10.84 14.56
N GLY A 15 -31.53 10.44 13.95
CA GLY A 15 -31.96 9.03 13.98
C GLY A 15 -32.02 8.28 12.65
N ARG A 16 -31.89 8.93 11.49
CA ARG A 16 -32.16 8.25 10.20
C ARG A 16 -31.21 8.57 9.04
N ALA A 17 -30.51 9.69 9.06
CA ALA A 17 -29.48 10.00 8.05
C ALA A 17 -28.15 9.28 8.35
N ILE A 18 -27.87 9.06 9.64
CA ILE A 18 -26.78 8.19 10.08
C ILE A 18 -27.07 6.75 9.67
N SER A 19 -28.33 6.33 9.50
CA SER A 19 -28.68 4.95 9.14
C SER A 19 -28.25 4.51 7.75
N LEU A 20 -28.09 5.38 6.74
CA LEU A 20 -27.65 4.94 5.39
C LEU A 20 -26.12 4.87 5.26
N LEU A 21 -25.41 5.80 5.90
CA LEU A 21 -23.95 5.73 6.04
C LEU A 21 -23.57 4.60 7.01
N LEU A 22 -24.34 4.42 8.08
CA LEU A 22 -24.26 3.24 8.93
C LEU A 22 -24.62 2.01 8.12
N ILE A 23 -25.71 1.87 7.37
CA ILE A 23 -25.98 0.61 6.61
C ILE A 23 -24.80 0.18 5.72
N PHE A 24 -24.04 1.12 5.14
CA PHE A 24 -22.81 0.82 4.40
C PHE A 24 -21.62 0.42 5.31
N VAL A 25 -21.42 1.11 6.44
CA VAL A 25 -20.39 0.78 7.47
C VAL A 25 -20.80 -0.45 8.32
N SER A 26 -22.09 -0.71 8.44
CA SER A 26 -22.78 -1.62 9.34
C SER A 26 -23.05 -2.94 8.65
N GLY A 27 -23.18 -2.97 7.32
CA GLY A 27 -23.01 -4.20 6.53
C GLY A 27 -21.58 -4.73 6.60
N PHE A 28 -20.59 -3.84 6.78
CA PHE A 28 -19.20 -4.20 7.03
C PHE A 28 -18.97 -4.67 8.49
N PHE A 29 -19.63 -4.03 9.47
CA PHE A 29 -19.55 -4.41 10.90
C PHE A 29 -20.43 -5.60 11.31
N LEU A 30 -21.57 -5.88 10.65
CA LEU A 30 -22.44 -7.04 10.96
C LEU A 30 -21.85 -8.38 10.50
N LEU A 31 -20.81 -8.36 9.66
CA LEU A 31 -19.98 -9.53 9.34
C LEU A 31 -18.81 -9.73 10.32
N ALA A 32 -18.64 -8.83 11.30
CA ALA A 32 -17.59 -8.87 12.31
C ALA A 32 -18.11 -9.19 13.74
N ILE A 33 -19.37 -9.62 13.87
CA ILE A 33 -19.92 -10.14 15.14
C ILE A 33 -20.01 -11.66 15.01
N PRO A 34 -19.27 -12.46 15.82
CA PRO A 34 -19.56 -13.88 15.91
C PRO A 34 -20.97 -14.02 16.52
N ALA A 35 -21.87 -14.63 15.76
CA ALA A 35 -23.20 -14.96 16.24
C ALA A 35 -23.11 -15.98 17.38
N ALA A 36 -23.21 -15.51 18.62
CA ALA A 36 -23.52 -16.35 19.78
C ALA A 36 -24.09 -15.49 20.92
N ALA A 37 -25.42 -15.28 20.89
CA ALA A 37 -26.18 -14.96 22.10
C ALA A 37 -27.66 -15.30 21.88
N SER A 38 -28.01 -16.55 22.20
CA SER A 38 -29.39 -16.92 22.56
C SER A 38 -29.45 -17.10 24.09
N PRO A 39 -30.55 -16.75 24.75
CA PRO A 39 -30.62 -16.70 26.21
C PRO A 39 -31.09 -18.04 26.77
N VAL A 40 -30.20 -18.78 27.44
CA VAL A 40 -30.59 -19.79 28.43
C VAL A 40 -29.55 -19.76 29.54
N LEU A 41 -29.80 -18.95 30.58
CA LEU A 41 -29.29 -19.26 31.91
C LEU A 41 -30.24 -20.32 32.47
N ASP A 42 -29.73 -21.54 32.65
CA ASP A 42 -29.69 -22.18 33.96
C ASP A 42 -29.14 -23.60 33.85
N SER A 43 -28.27 -23.92 34.81
CA SER A 43 -27.79 -25.25 35.21
C SER A 43 -26.52 -25.83 34.52
N ILE A 44 -25.61 -26.27 35.41
CA ILE A 44 -24.58 -27.32 35.26
C ILE A 44 -23.13 -26.86 34.95
N THR A 45 -22.36 -26.79 36.05
CA THR A 45 -20.91 -27.07 36.27
C THR A 45 -19.87 -27.00 35.14
N PRO A 46 -18.66 -26.44 35.39
CA PRO A 46 -17.58 -26.36 34.41
C PRO A 46 -16.92 -27.72 34.24
N THR A 47 -17.12 -28.36 33.09
CA THR A 47 -16.20 -29.40 32.60
C THR A 47 -15.30 -28.77 31.56
N ALA A 48 -14.02 -28.60 31.90
CA ALA A 48 -12.99 -28.13 31.00
C ALA A 48 -12.90 -29.07 29.79
N THR A 49 -13.31 -28.61 28.62
CA THR A 49 -12.92 -29.20 27.35
C THR A 49 -11.95 -28.23 26.68
N ALA A 50 -10.71 -28.66 26.55
CA ALA A 50 -9.65 -27.90 25.92
C ALA A 50 -10.00 -27.66 24.45
N TYR A 51 -10.13 -26.39 24.06
CA TYR A 51 -10.05 -25.98 22.67
C TYR A 51 -8.64 -26.31 22.16
N THR A 52 -8.54 -27.36 21.34
CA THR A 52 -7.34 -27.67 20.57
C THR A 52 -7.42 -26.86 19.29
N PRO A 53 -6.56 -25.83 19.09
CA PRO A 53 -6.50 -25.15 17.81
C PRO A 53 -6.09 -26.16 16.72
N PRO A 54 -6.59 -26.02 15.47
CA PRO A 54 -6.13 -26.88 14.38
C PRO A 54 -4.63 -26.69 14.21
N THR A 55 -3.89 -27.80 14.30
CA THR A 55 -2.46 -27.87 14.04
C THR A 55 -2.18 -27.26 12.66
N PRO A 56 -1.37 -26.19 12.54
CA PRO A 56 -0.95 -25.72 11.25
C PRO A 56 -0.22 -26.86 10.57
N THR A 57 -0.74 -27.32 9.43
CA THR A 57 -0.04 -28.30 8.60
C THR A 57 1.20 -27.59 8.06
N MET A 58 2.34 -27.79 8.72
CA MET A 58 3.66 -27.43 8.22
C MET A 58 3.89 -28.23 6.94
N TYR A 59 3.57 -27.64 5.80
CA TYR A 59 4.17 -28.11 4.56
C TYR A 59 5.57 -27.50 4.54
N LEU A 60 6.58 -28.35 4.69
CA LEU A 60 7.93 -28.00 4.23
C LEU A 60 7.77 -27.44 2.83
N VAL A 61 8.16 -26.17 2.63
CA VAL A 61 8.60 -25.72 1.31
C VAL A 61 9.56 -26.81 0.85
N THR A 62 9.16 -27.54 -0.19
CA THR A 62 10.03 -28.51 -0.82
C THR A 62 11.15 -27.65 -1.39
N LEU A 63 12.22 -27.52 -0.62
CA LEU A 63 13.46 -26.95 -1.09
C LEU A 63 13.73 -27.70 -2.39
N THR A 64 13.79 -26.97 -3.51
CA THR A 64 14.49 -27.44 -4.70
C THR A 64 15.72 -28.20 -4.23
N PRO A 65 15.98 -29.41 -4.77
CA PRO A 65 17.12 -30.20 -4.33
C PRO A 65 18.33 -29.27 -4.30
N THR A 66 18.95 -29.21 -3.12
CA THR A 66 20.20 -28.51 -2.85
C THR A 66 21.02 -28.51 -4.12
N PRO A 67 21.41 -27.36 -4.71
CA PRO A 67 22.44 -27.39 -5.75
C PRO A 67 23.58 -28.18 -5.12
N THR A 68 23.92 -29.31 -5.73
CA THR A 68 24.95 -30.19 -5.22
C THR A 68 26.17 -29.31 -5.07
N LEU A 69 26.52 -28.94 -3.84
CA LEU A 69 27.61 -28.03 -3.56
C LEU A 69 28.84 -28.74 -4.11
N ALA A 70 29.32 -28.28 -5.26
CA ALA A 70 30.64 -28.64 -5.71
C ALA A 70 31.61 -28.11 -4.64
N PRO A 71 32.44 -28.97 -4.02
CA PRO A 71 33.35 -28.51 -2.98
C PRO A 71 34.32 -27.51 -3.60
N THR A 72 34.33 -26.28 -3.07
CA THR A 72 35.44 -25.34 -3.31
C THR A 72 36.67 -25.92 -2.59
N PRO A 73 37.77 -26.26 -3.29
CA PRO A 73 38.83 -27.08 -2.71
C PRO A 73 39.92 -26.28 -1.97
N THR A 74 39.65 -25.05 -1.51
CA THR A 74 40.64 -24.27 -0.76
C THR A 74 39.95 -23.41 0.30
N PHE A 75 40.07 -23.82 1.57
CA PHE A 75 39.81 -22.94 2.71
C PHE A 75 41.14 -22.47 3.31
N ASP A 76 41.13 -21.28 3.88
CA ASP A 76 42.32 -20.63 4.44
C ASP A 76 42.55 -21.11 5.87
N VAL A 77 43.59 -21.93 6.08
CA VAL A 77 43.96 -22.47 7.39
C VAL A 77 44.31 -21.41 8.42
N SER A 78 44.69 -20.18 8.00
CA SER A 78 44.95 -19.08 8.94
C SER A 78 43.70 -18.63 9.69
N ARG A 79 42.51 -18.97 9.20
CA ARG A 79 41.23 -18.68 9.87
C ARG A 79 40.90 -19.66 11.00
N LEU A 80 41.71 -20.70 11.19
CA LEU A 80 41.65 -21.57 12.37
C LEU A 80 42.31 -20.93 13.60
N ASP A 81 43.13 -19.89 13.38
CA ASP A 81 43.73 -19.13 14.47
C ASP A 81 42.64 -18.43 15.30
N LYS A 82 42.91 -18.28 16.60
CA LYS A 82 42.00 -17.58 17.49
C LYS A 82 41.81 -16.13 16.99
N PRO A 83 40.58 -15.66 16.78
CA PRO A 83 40.33 -14.30 16.35
C PRO A 83 40.94 -13.29 17.32
N ILE A 84 41.64 -12.30 16.78
CA ILE A 84 42.13 -11.15 17.52
C ILE A 84 40.97 -10.15 17.56
N VAL A 85 40.56 -9.77 18.77
CA VAL A 85 39.46 -8.82 19.02
C VAL A 85 39.95 -7.68 19.89
N ASP A 86 39.28 -6.53 19.78
CA ASP A 86 39.60 -5.36 20.59
C ASP A 86 39.28 -5.58 22.08
N GLU A 87 40.00 -4.89 22.97
CA GLU A 87 39.72 -4.88 24.41
C GLU A 87 39.16 -3.51 24.85
N PRO A 88 37.94 -3.44 25.45
CA PRO A 88 37.02 -4.55 25.76
C PRO A 88 36.27 -5.06 24.51
N PRO A 89 35.96 -6.37 24.44
CA PRO A 89 35.30 -6.95 23.28
C PRO A 89 33.87 -6.42 23.14
N SER A 90 33.45 -6.14 21.91
CA SER A 90 32.04 -5.86 21.60
C SER A 90 31.19 -7.13 21.68
N GLN A 91 29.86 -7.00 21.69
CA GLN A 91 28.95 -8.15 21.63
C GLN A 91 29.21 -9.04 20.40
N LEU A 92 29.59 -8.43 19.27
CA LEU A 92 29.92 -9.18 18.05
C LEU A 92 31.25 -9.91 18.18
N ASP A 93 32.23 -9.32 18.87
CA ASP A 93 33.52 -9.94 19.15
C ASP A 93 33.37 -11.12 20.11
N GLU A 94 32.56 -10.97 21.16
CA GLU A 94 32.20 -12.08 22.04
C GLU A 94 31.49 -13.20 21.26
N GLY A 95 30.58 -12.84 20.36
CA GLY A 95 29.87 -13.79 19.52
C GLY A 95 30.78 -14.53 18.54
N LEU A 96 31.75 -13.82 17.95
CA LEU A 96 32.79 -14.38 17.11
C LEU A 96 33.67 -15.37 17.89
N LEU A 97 34.09 -15.01 19.11
CA LEU A 97 34.88 -15.89 19.97
C LEU A 97 34.11 -17.16 20.36
N VAL A 98 32.81 -17.04 20.68
CA VAL A 98 31.95 -18.20 20.96
C VAL A 98 31.78 -19.05 19.71
N TYR A 99 31.52 -18.45 18.56
CA TYR A 99 31.39 -19.19 17.30
C TYR A 99 32.68 -19.93 16.96
N TRP A 100 33.85 -19.29 17.06
CA TRP A 100 35.15 -19.91 16.82
C TRP A 100 35.42 -21.08 17.78
N GLY A 101 35.17 -20.89 19.08
CA GLY A 101 35.49 -21.89 20.09
C GLY A 101 34.47 -23.04 20.20
N VAL A 102 33.24 -22.84 19.72
CA VAL A 102 32.12 -23.76 19.95
C VAL A 102 31.48 -24.24 18.64
N CYS A 103 31.22 -23.35 17.69
CA CYS A 103 30.41 -23.70 16.51
C CYS A 103 31.26 -24.08 15.29
N MET A 104 32.42 -23.47 15.12
CA MET A 104 33.20 -23.50 13.87
C MET A 104 33.72 -24.90 13.51
N ALA A 105 34.09 -25.71 14.50
CA ALA A 105 34.54 -27.09 14.26
C ALA A 105 33.46 -27.92 13.56
N CYS A 106 32.19 -27.77 13.98
CA CYS A 106 31.07 -28.52 13.43
C CYS A 106 30.49 -27.90 12.15
N HIS A 107 30.41 -26.56 12.08
CA HIS A 107 29.70 -25.85 11.00
C HIS A 107 30.61 -25.37 9.86
N GLY A 108 31.92 -25.27 10.08
CA GLY A 108 32.84 -24.62 9.14
C GLY A 108 32.71 -23.10 9.12
N ASP A 109 33.61 -22.39 8.43
CA ASP A 109 33.52 -20.93 8.23
C ASP A 109 32.71 -20.56 6.98
N THR A 110 32.69 -21.44 5.97
CA THR A 110 31.96 -21.30 4.69
C THR A 110 30.96 -22.42 4.46
N GLY A 111 30.64 -23.19 5.51
CA GLY A 111 29.63 -24.24 5.44
C GLY A 111 30.12 -25.64 5.10
N GLN A 112 31.43 -25.86 5.12
CA GLN A 112 32.10 -27.13 4.91
C GLN A 112 32.13 -28.04 6.16
N GLY A 113 31.30 -27.72 7.16
CA GLY A 113 31.23 -28.42 8.44
C GLY A 113 31.17 -29.95 8.28
N LEU A 114 32.07 -30.63 9.00
CA LEU A 114 32.25 -32.08 8.97
C LEU A 114 32.60 -32.71 7.60
N THR A 115 33.09 -31.97 6.61
CA THR A 115 33.74 -32.61 5.43
C THR A 115 35.09 -33.20 5.82
N ASP A 116 35.52 -34.29 5.15
CA ASP A 116 36.81 -34.94 5.44
C ASP A 116 37.97 -33.94 5.37
N ALA A 117 38.00 -33.14 4.30
CA ALA A 117 39.00 -32.09 4.12
C ALA A 117 39.01 -31.02 5.22
N TRP A 118 37.84 -30.65 5.77
CA TRP A 118 37.75 -29.70 6.89
C TRP A 118 38.23 -30.32 8.19
N ARG A 119 37.84 -31.58 8.47
CA ARG A 119 38.24 -32.28 9.69
C ARG A 119 39.76 -32.51 9.74
N ASP A 120 40.35 -32.87 8.61
CA ASP A 120 41.80 -33.11 8.48
C ASP A 120 42.65 -31.84 8.70
N SER A 121 42.05 -30.65 8.76
CA SER A 121 42.76 -29.40 9.09
C SER A 121 42.91 -29.12 10.57
N PHE A 122 42.20 -29.85 11.42
CA PHE A 122 42.33 -29.76 12.86
C PHE A 122 43.39 -30.74 13.36
N GLY A 123 44.17 -30.35 14.38
CA GLY A 123 45.06 -31.29 15.07
C GLY A 123 44.28 -32.40 15.78
N GLU A 124 44.98 -33.45 16.22
CA GLU A 124 44.40 -34.65 16.87
C GLU A 124 43.45 -34.33 18.04
N ASP A 125 43.68 -33.22 18.74
CA ASP A 125 42.85 -32.74 19.86
C ASP A 125 41.55 -32.03 19.45
N ARG A 126 41.44 -31.60 18.20
CA ARG A 126 40.30 -30.84 17.65
C ARG A 126 39.58 -31.57 16.53
N ASP A 127 40.21 -32.58 15.94
CA ASP A 127 39.52 -33.55 15.11
C ASP A 127 38.87 -34.62 15.98
N CYS A 128 37.65 -34.32 16.42
CA CYS A 128 36.85 -35.19 17.27
C CYS A 128 36.52 -36.56 16.63
N TRP A 129 36.81 -36.76 15.34
CA TRP A 129 36.69 -38.04 14.65
C TRP A 129 37.92 -38.92 14.87
N THR A 130 39.12 -38.34 14.70
CA THR A 130 40.40 -39.02 14.99
C THR A 130 40.50 -39.40 16.46
N SER A 131 40.04 -38.52 17.37
CA SER A 131 39.94 -38.84 18.81
C SER A 131 38.84 -39.87 19.15
N LYS A 132 38.08 -40.36 18.16
CA LYS A 132 36.96 -41.31 18.28
C LYS A 132 35.80 -40.86 19.16
N CYS A 133 35.71 -39.58 19.50
CA CYS A 133 34.59 -39.04 20.29
C CYS A 133 33.25 -39.16 19.53
N HIS A 134 33.27 -39.26 18.20
CA HIS A 134 32.05 -39.34 17.36
C HIS A 134 31.99 -40.53 16.39
N ALA A 135 32.75 -41.57 16.66
CA ALA A 135 32.66 -42.83 15.91
C ALA A 135 31.52 -43.71 16.45
N SER A 136 31.06 -44.69 15.67
CA SER A 136 30.07 -45.69 16.11
C SER A 136 30.53 -46.53 17.32
N ASN A 137 31.80 -46.43 17.70
CA ASN A 137 32.46 -47.10 18.81
C ASN A 137 33.12 -46.10 19.78
N HIS A 138 32.49 -44.95 20.00
CA HIS A 138 33.02 -43.89 20.87
C HIS A 138 33.15 -44.31 22.35
N PRO A 139 34.06 -43.68 23.13
CA PRO A 139 34.12 -43.86 24.58
C PRO A 139 32.81 -43.41 25.26
N PRO A 140 32.54 -43.75 26.53
CA PRO A 140 31.28 -43.43 27.21
C PRO A 140 30.87 -41.95 27.19
N GLN A 141 31.84 -41.04 27.02
CA GLN A 141 31.65 -39.60 26.96
C GLN A 141 31.38 -39.08 25.53
N GLY A 142 31.49 -39.93 24.51
CA GLY A 142 31.24 -39.60 23.11
C GLY A 142 29.79 -39.83 22.68
N PHE A 143 29.47 -39.49 21.43
CA PHE A 143 28.13 -39.68 20.84
C PHE A 143 28.21 -39.67 19.31
N GLU A 144 27.24 -40.28 18.63
CA GLU A 144 27.19 -40.34 17.16
C GLU A 144 26.66 -39.03 16.54
N PHE A 145 27.37 -38.47 15.55
CA PHE A 145 26.96 -37.27 14.80
C PHE A 145 26.27 -37.61 13.47
N PRO A 146 25.41 -36.72 12.95
CA PRO A 146 24.97 -36.80 11.56
C PRO A 146 26.17 -36.56 10.61
N ARG A 147 26.22 -37.29 9.49
CA ARG A 147 27.28 -37.16 8.48
C ARG A 147 27.35 -35.78 7.80
N LEU A 148 26.31 -34.97 7.95
CA LEU A 148 26.19 -33.64 7.36
C LEU A 148 25.66 -32.68 8.43
N VAL A 149 26.40 -31.60 8.66
CA VAL A 149 25.99 -30.48 9.50
C VAL A 149 25.79 -29.27 8.58
N PRO A 150 24.66 -28.56 8.67
CA PRO A 150 24.39 -27.45 7.77
C PRO A 150 25.31 -26.24 8.06
N SER A 151 25.66 -25.52 6.99
CA SER A 151 26.33 -24.22 7.05
C SER A 151 25.54 -23.20 7.85
N LEU A 152 26.18 -22.42 8.71
CA LEU A 152 25.53 -21.29 9.40
C LEU A 152 25.76 -19.94 8.71
N SER A 153 26.59 -19.89 7.67
CA SER A 153 26.91 -18.66 6.92
C SER A 153 26.02 -18.43 5.68
N ASP A 154 25.25 -19.45 5.27
CA ASP A 154 24.36 -19.34 4.11
C ASP A 154 23.06 -18.58 4.42
N LYS A 155 22.66 -17.68 3.51
CA LYS A 155 21.50 -16.77 3.61
C LYS A 155 20.11 -17.45 3.78
N GLY A 156 20.05 -18.78 3.86
CA GLY A 156 18.83 -19.56 4.09
C GLY A 156 18.80 -20.35 5.40
N THR A 157 19.93 -20.56 6.08
CA THR A 157 20.00 -21.58 7.15
C THR A 157 19.28 -21.18 8.44
N LEU A 158 19.19 -19.87 8.69
CA LEU A 158 18.47 -19.34 9.84
C LEU A 158 16.95 -19.25 9.59
N LEU A 159 16.47 -19.45 8.37
CA LEU A 159 15.04 -19.35 8.02
C LEU A 159 14.15 -20.38 8.72
N ARG A 160 14.68 -21.27 9.57
CA ARG A 160 13.88 -22.10 10.49
C ARG A 160 13.38 -21.34 11.73
N PHE A 161 13.92 -20.14 11.98
CA PHE A 161 13.57 -19.27 13.10
C PHE A 161 12.80 -18.06 12.58
N VAL A 162 11.71 -17.70 13.27
CA VAL A 162 10.83 -16.56 12.95
C VAL A 162 11.57 -15.24 13.21
N ASN A 163 12.23 -15.13 14.37
CA ASN A 163 12.93 -13.92 14.81
C ASN A 163 14.19 -14.25 15.62
N ALA A 164 14.96 -13.21 15.94
CA ALA A 164 16.19 -13.33 16.72
C ALA A 164 15.96 -13.92 18.12
N GLU A 165 14.80 -13.66 18.74
CA GLU A 165 14.45 -14.26 20.02
C GLU A 165 14.37 -15.79 19.92
N GLN A 166 13.69 -16.32 18.90
CA GLN A 166 13.59 -17.76 18.72
C GLN A 166 14.95 -18.42 18.46
N LEU A 167 15.83 -17.77 17.69
CA LEU A 167 17.20 -18.24 17.48
C LEU A 167 18.02 -18.18 18.79
N TYR A 168 17.89 -17.11 19.56
CA TYR A 168 18.55 -16.97 20.86
C TYR A 168 18.11 -18.08 21.83
N GLN A 169 16.80 -18.31 21.96
CA GLN A 169 16.27 -19.37 22.82
C GLN A 169 16.73 -20.76 22.36
N TYR A 170 16.79 -20.99 21.06
CA TYR A 170 17.32 -22.24 20.51
C TYR A 170 18.80 -22.44 20.85
N ASN A 171 19.63 -21.41 20.66
CA ASN A 171 21.05 -21.47 20.99
C ASN A 171 21.27 -21.68 22.49
N LEU A 172 20.52 -20.97 23.34
CA LEU A 172 20.60 -21.11 24.79
C LEU A 172 20.23 -22.53 25.26
N ALA A 173 19.21 -23.14 24.66
CA ALA A 173 18.72 -24.45 25.11
C ALA A 173 19.50 -25.64 24.51
N ASN A 174 20.02 -25.50 23.28
CA ASN A 174 20.53 -26.64 22.52
C ASN A 174 22.02 -26.56 22.18
N MET A 175 22.65 -25.39 22.36
CA MET A 175 24.05 -25.20 22.00
C MET A 175 24.95 -24.99 23.22
N PRO A 176 26.21 -25.47 23.16
CA PRO A 176 26.68 -26.50 22.23
C PRO A 176 25.92 -27.82 22.35
N TRP A 177 25.84 -28.55 21.25
CA TRP A 177 25.07 -29.79 21.20
C TRP A 177 25.62 -30.92 22.10
N TRP A 178 26.94 -30.93 22.34
CA TRP A 178 27.58 -31.92 23.23
C TRP A 178 27.35 -31.63 24.72
N ASP A 179 26.92 -30.42 25.08
CA ASP A 179 26.59 -30.02 26.45
C ASP A 179 25.47 -28.96 26.42
N PRO A 180 24.23 -29.37 26.05
CA PRO A 180 23.13 -28.43 25.85
C PRO A 180 22.83 -27.62 27.11
N GLY A 181 22.74 -26.30 26.98
CA GLY A 181 22.47 -25.39 28.11
C GLY A 181 23.70 -24.90 28.85
N SER A 182 24.91 -25.28 28.43
CA SER A 182 26.17 -24.80 29.04
C SER A 182 26.55 -23.36 28.66
N LEU A 183 25.95 -22.79 27.61
CA LEU A 183 26.15 -21.38 27.27
C LEU A 183 25.48 -20.48 28.31
N THR A 184 26.20 -19.47 28.79
CA THR A 184 25.58 -18.39 29.57
C THR A 184 24.64 -17.58 28.68
N LYS A 185 23.68 -16.87 29.28
CA LYS A 185 22.71 -16.04 28.53
C LYS A 185 23.42 -14.99 27.67
N GLU A 186 24.50 -14.43 28.19
CA GLU A 186 25.33 -13.42 27.52
C GLU A 186 26.01 -14.03 26.29
N LYS A 187 26.63 -15.21 26.43
CA LYS A 187 27.27 -15.93 25.32
C LYS A 187 26.26 -16.38 24.26
N ALA A 188 25.09 -16.84 24.68
CA ALA A 188 24.00 -17.21 23.77
C ALA A 188 23.46 -16.01 22.98
N LEU A 189 23.31 -14.84 23.63
CA LEU A 189 22.96 -13.59 22.96
C LEU A 189 24.06 -13.14 21.99
N ALA A 190 25.33 -13.16 22.43
CA ALA A 190 26.47 -12.73 21.63
C ALA A 190 26.62 -13.59 20.35
N VAL A 191 26.58 -14.92 20.46
CA VAL A 191 26.64 -15.80 19.29
C VAL A 191 25.43 -15.61 18.38
N THR A 192 24.25 -15.34 18.94
CA THR A 192 23.04 -15.04 18.14
C THR A 192 23.20 -13.74 17.36
N ALA A 193 23.72 -12.68 17.99
CA ALA A 193 24.01 -11.41 17.32
C ALA A 193 25.03 -11.59 16.19
N TYR A 194 26.09 -12.37 16.44
CA TYR A 194 27.10 -12.69 15.43
C TYR A 194 26.52 -13.48 14.25
N LEU A 195 25.72 -14.52 14.51
CA LEU A 195 25.02 -15.29 13.47
C LEU A 195 24.09 -14.42 12.63
N LEU A 196 23.35 -13.50 13.26
CA LEU A 196 22.50 -12.54 12.57
C LEU A 196 23.33 -11.57 11.72
N LYS A 197 24.46 -11.08 12.23
CA LYS A 197 25.36 -10.18 11.47
C LYS A 197 25.95 -10.90 10.26
N MET A 198 26.44 -12.13 10.46
CA MET A 198 26.97 -13.00 9.40
C MET A 198 25.95 -13.24 8.29
N ASN A 199 24.66 -13.37 8.65
CA ASN A 199 23.57 -13.60 7.70
C ASN A 199 22.92 -12.30 7.18
N GLY A 200 23.47 -11.12 7.52
CA GLY A 200 22.92 -9.82 7.10
C GLY A 200 21.55 -9.48 7.69
N LYS A 201 21.19 -10.07 8.84
CA LYS A 201 19.92 -9.92 9.55
C LYS A 201 19.98 -9.00 10.76
N LEU A 202 21.17 -8.71 11.29
CA LEU A 202 21.34 -7.75 12.39
C LEU A 202 21.48 -6.33 11.83
N PRO A 203 20.60 -5.37 12.17
CA PRO A 203 20.72 -3.97 11.76
C PRO A 203 22.02 -3.33 12.26
N GLU A 204 22.56 -2.35 11.53
CA GLU A 204 23.78 -1.66 11.95
C GLU A 204 23.58 -0.86 13.24
N GLY A 205 24.56 -0.93 14.15
CA GLY A 205 24.55 -0.22 15.43
C GLY A 205 23.58 -0.79 16.48
N VAL A 206 22.92 -1.93 16.22
CA VAL A 206 22.00 -2.56 17.17
C VAL A 206 22.69 -3.65 17.98
N THR A 207 22.67 -3.49 19.31
CA THR A 207 23.03 -4.55 20.26
C THR A 207 21.81 -5.44 20.52
N LEU A 208 21.96 -6.75 20.34
CA LEU A 208 20.89 -7.72 20.60
C LEU A 208 20.66 -7.88 22.11
N THR A 209 19.41 -7.86 22.53
CA THR A 209 18.97 -8.09 23.91
C THR A 209 17.73 -8.99 23.90
N ALA A 210 17.43 -9.63 25.03
CA ALA A 210 16.19 -10.40 25.16
C ALA A 210 14.92 -9.55 24.94
N ALA A 211 15.00 -8.23 25.11
CA ALA A 211 13.86 -7.33 24.90
C ALA A 211 13.62 -7.00 23.43
N ASN A 212 14.68 -6.93 22.61
CA ASN A 212 14.57 -6.55 21.20
C ASN A 212 14.59 -7.73 20.22
N GLY A 213 14.96 -8.94 20.67
CA GLY A 213 15.06 -10.13 19.83
C GLY A 213 13.76 -10.48 19.09
N GLN A 214 12.60 -10.21 19.69
CA GLN A 214 11.30 -10.46 19.06
C GLN A 214 11.02 -9.54 17.86
N PHE A 215 11.69 -8.39 17.79
CA PHE A 215 11.50 -7.36 16.75
C PHE A 215 12.49 -7.47 15.60
N ILE A 216 13.46 -8.40 15.66
CA ILE A 216 14.44 -8.63 14.60
C ILE A 216 14.01 -9.89 13.83
N PRO A 217 13.32 -9.77 12.67
CA PRO A 217 12.81 -10.92 11.93
C PRO A 217 13.94 -11.66 11.22
N ILE A 218 13.88 -12.99 11.25
CA ILE A 218 14.80 -13.88 10.51
C ILE A 218 14.11 -14.42 9.26
N GLN A 219 12.90 -14.99 9.43
CA GLN A 219 11.99 -15.31 8.34
C GLN A 219 11.32 -14.04 7.80
N TYR A 220 11.30 -13.90 6.48
CA TYR A 220 10.22 -13.17 5.82
C TYR A 220 9.20 -14.22 5.43
N THR A 221 8.12 -14.33 6.17
CA THR A 221 7.02 -15.23 5.83
C THR A 221 6.35 -14.70 4.57
N VAL A 222 6.75 -15.21 3.40
CA VAL A 222 5.87 -15.22 2.23
C VAL A 222 4.77 -16.21 2.58
N MET A 223 3.71 -15.72 3.21
CA MET A 223 2.55 -16.55 3.50
C MET A 223 1.84 -16.80 2.18
N GLU A 224 1.82 -18.05 1.73
CA GLU A 224 0.88 -18.43 0.67
C GLU A 224 -0.54 -18.11 1.14
N PRO A 225 -1.40 -17.57 0.26
CA PRO A 225 -2.76 -17.24 0.62
C PRO A 225 -3.46 -18.48 1.18
N PRO A 226 -4.20 -18.37 2.31
CA PRO A 226 -4.96 -19.50 2.80
C PRO A 226 -5.90 -19.98 1.69
N ALA A 227 -5.97 -21.31 1.49
CA ALA A 227 -6.85 -21.93 0.51
C ALA A 227 -8.26 -21.33 0.65
N GLN A 228 -8.65 -20.52 -0.32
CA GLN A 228 -9.80 -19.61 -0.23
C GLN A 228 -11.11 -20.42 -0.34
N SER A 229 -11.52 -21.09 0.74
CA SER A 229 -12.64 -22.05 0.75
C SER A 229 -14.03 -21.42 0.87
N ASN A 230 -14.14 -20.08 0.77
CA ASN A 230 -15.40 -19.37 1.01
C ASN A 230 -15.79 -18.41 -0.12
N LEU A 231 -15.33 -18.65 -1.35
CA LEU A 231 -15.64 -17.86 -2.54
C LEU A 231 -17.16 -17.60 -2.71
N TRP A 232 -17.99 -18.60 -2.43
CA TRP A 232 -19.45 -18.49 -2.55
C TRP A 232 -20.08 -17.52 -1.53
N LYS A 233 -19.46 -17.31 -0.36
CA LYS A 233 -19.98 -16.37 0.65
C LYS A 233 -19.79 -14.92 0.20
N TYR A 234 -18.70 -14.63 -0.49
CA TYR A 234 -18.44 -13.32 -1.10
C TYR A 234 -19.35 -13.05 -2.30
N LEU A 235 -19.56 -14.06 -3.16
CA LEU A 235 -20.48 -13.98 -4.28
C LEU A 235 -21.94 -13.82 -3.80
N LEU A 236 -22.33 -14.54 -2.75
CA LEU A 236 -23.67 -14.42 -2.14
C LEU A 236 -23.85 -13.07 -1.42
N ALA A 237 -22.86 -12.59 -0.67
CA ALA A 237 -22.91 -11.27 -0.04
C ALA A 237 -22.98 -10.15 -1.08
N GLY A 238 -22.15 -10.21 -2.13
CA GLY A 238 -22.21 -9.28 -3.26
C GLY A 238 -23.57 -9.31 -3.98
N ALA A 239 -24.10 -10.50 -4.26
CA ALA A 239 -25.41 -10.65 -4.89
C ALA A 239 -26.57 -10.18 -3.99
N LEU A 240 -26.52 -10.42 -2.68
CA LEU A 240 -27.53 -9.98 -1.71
C LEU A 240 -27.48 -8.46 -1.48
N ILE A 241 -26.30 -7.85 -1.47
CA ILE A 241 -26.13 -6.40 -1.42
C ILE A 241 -26.69 -5.75 -2.69
N LEU A 242 -26.37 -6.28 -3.87
CA LEU A 242 -26.91 -5.81 -5.15
C LEU A 242 -28.44 -5.98 -5.24
N SER A 243 -28.96 -7.10 -4.73
CA SER A 243 -30.40 -7.40 -4.70
C SER A 243 -31.17 -6.50 -3.70
N GLY A 244 -30.65 -6.30 -2.49
CA GLY A 244 -31.25 -5.42 -1.49
C GLY A 244 -31.32 -3.96 -1.92
N ILE A 245 -30.39 -3.53 -2.77
CA ILE A 245 -30.35 -2.17 -3.30
C ILE A 245 -31.33 -1.99 -4.47
N GLY A 246 -31.54 -3.02 -5.30
CA GLY A 246 -32.62 -3.05 -6.28
C GLY A 246 -34.01 -2.87 -5.65
N ILE A 247 -34.22 -3.47 -4.46
CA ILE A 247 -35.48 -3.36 -3.69
C ILE A 247 -35.58 -1.99 -2.99
N GLY A 248 -34.48 -1.46 -2.44
CA GLY A 248 -34.46 -0.14 -1.79
C GLY A 248 -34.72 1.04 -2.74
N LEU A 249 -34.30 0.92 -4.01
CA LEU A 249 -34.48 1.95 -5.05
C LEU A 249 -35.94 2.14 -5.48
N GLN A 250 -36.85 1.21 -5.18
CA GLN A 250 -38.27 1.33 -5.50
C GLN A 250 -39.06 2.20 -4.50
N SER A 251 -38.48 2.54 -3.33
CA SER A 251 -39.24 3.11 -2.20
C SER A 251 -38.93 4.57 -1.83
N VAL A 252 -38.01 5.26 -2.53
CA VAL A 252 -37.68 6.66 -2.22
C VAL A 252 -38.66 7.63 -2.88
N GLN A 253 -39.89 7.67 -2.38
CA GLN A 253 -40.83 8.75 -2.66
C GLN A 253 -40.62 9.86 -1.60
N PRO A 254 -40.26 11.09 -2.01
CA PRO A 254 -40.05 12.18 -1.05
C PRO A 254 -41.39 12.51 -0.37
N HIS A 255 -41.48 12.26 0.93
CA HIS A 255 -42.63 12.71 1.72
C HIS A 255 -42.61 14.24 1.81
N ALA A 256 -43.67 14.88 1.32
CA ALA A 256 -43.86 16.32 1.44
C ALA A 256 -43.90 16.74 2.92
N GLY A 257 -43.15 17.77 3.30
CA GLY A 257 -43.31 18.46 4.59
C GLY A 257 -42.19 18.36 5.63
N LYS A 258 -41.06 17.66 5.38
CA LYS A 258 -39.90 17.68 6.30
C LYS A 258 -38.82 18.64 5.84
N ARG A 259 -38.29 19.44 6.78
CA ARG A 259 -37.13 20.32 6.55
C ARG A 259 -35.99 19.54 5.87
N PRO A 260 -35.33 20.10 4.84
CA PRO A 260 -34.30 19.38 4.11
C PRO A 260 -33.16 19.00 5.07
N SER A 261 -32.74 17.73 5.03
CA SER A 261 -31.54 17.26 5.72
C SER A 261 -30.28 17.88 5.12
N PHE A 262 -29.15 17.81 5.84
CA PHE A 262 -27.84 18.25 5.34
C PHE A 262 -27.51 17.67 3.95
N ILE A 263 -27.79 16.38 3.73
CA ILE A 263 -27.60 15.70 2.44
C ILE A 263 -28.52 16.30 1.34
N LEU A 264 -29.76 16.67 1.68
CA LEU A 264 -30.66 17.35 0.75
C LEU A 264 -30.21 18.78 0.42
N HIS A 265 -29.28 19.35 1.18
CA HIS A 265 -28.61 20.60 0.86
C HIS A 265 -27.41 20.38 -0.08
N LEU A 266 -26.87 19.16 -0.21
CA LEU A 266 -25.69 18.87 -1.04
C LEU A 266 -25.95 18.96 -2.55
N HIS A 267 -27.20 18.73 -2.99
CA HIS A 267 -27.64 18.93 -4.37
C HIS A 267 -28.72 20.02 -4.46
N PRO A 268 -28.77 20.80 -5.56
CA PRO A 268 -29.87 21.74 -5.79
C PRO A 268 -31.19 21.00 -6.05
N PRO A 269 -32.36 21.64 -5.86
CA PRO A 269 -33.67 21.02 -6.05
C PRO A 269 -33.90 20.40 -7.43
N THR A 270 -33.39 21.06 -8.47
CA THR A 270 -33.44 20.62 -9.86
C THR A 270 -32.18 21.02 -10.60
N ILE A 271 -31.80 20.26 -11.62
CA ILE A 271 -30.71 20.60 -12.56
C ILE A 271 -31.15 20.38 -14.01
N PRO A 272 -30.55 21.06 -14.99
CA PRO A 272 -30.73 20.74 -16.41
C PRO A 272 -30.42 19.26 -16.69
N ALA A 273 -31.28 18.58 -17.46
CA ALA A 273 -31.15 17.15 -17.70
C ALA A 273 -29.83 16.78 -18.37
N LEU A 274 -29.28 17.62 -19.24
CA LEU A 274 -27.96 17.39 -19.84
C LEU A 274 -26.88 17.18 -18.78
N GLN A 275 -26.89 17.97 -17.70
CA GLN A 275 -25.92 17.88 -16.61
C GLN A 275 -25.95 16.53 -15.89
N ALA A 276 -27.02 15.74 -16.06
CA ALA A 276 -27.18 14.42 -15.47
C ALA A 276 -27.16 13.28 -16.50
N ARG A 277 -26.83 13.56 -17.77
CA ARG A 277 -26.71 12.54 -18.81
C ARG A 277 -25.34 11.88 -18.71
N PHE A 278 -25.33 10.56 -18.54
CA PHE A 278 -24.09 9.78 -18.48
C PHE A 278 -23.21 10.01 -19.72
N ARG A 279 -23.76 10.00 -20.94
CA ARG A 279 -23.02 10.31 -22.18
C ARG A 279 -22.33 11.69 -22.21
N TYR A 280 -22.76 12.61 -21.35
CA TYR A 280 -22.19 13.95 -21.26
C TYR A 280 -21.15 14.06 -20.13
N THR A 281 -21.50 13.62 -18.92
CA THR A 281 -20.61 13.74 -17.76
C THR A 281 -19.64 12.58 -17.61
N LEU A 282 -19.95 11.45 -18.24
CA LEU A 282 -19.36 10.13 -18.04
C LEU A 282 -19.40 9.67 -16.58
N GLY A 283 -20.23 10.31 -15.74
CA GLY A 283 -20.21 10.13 -14.29
C GLY A 283 -18.90 10.53 -13.61
N ALA A 284 -17.90 11.04 -14.35
CA ALA A 284 -16.50 11.06 -13.91
C ALA A 284 -16.26 11.88 -12.62
N GLY A 285 -16.93 13.02 -12.46
CA GLY A 285 -16.78 13.84 -11.25
C GLY A 285 -17.37 13.16 -10.00
N GLY A 286 -18.59 12.58 -10.12
CA GLY A 286 -19.21 11.84 -9.02
C GLY A 286 -18.49 10.54 -8.70
N LEU A 287 -17.98 9.86 -9.73
CA LEU A 287 -17.18 8.65 -9.59
C LEU A 287 -15.83 8.92 -8.91
N ALA A 288 -15.17 10.04 -9.23
CA ALA A 288 -13.95 10.46 -8.54
C ALA A 288 -14.19 10.67 -7.04
N VAL A 289 -15.28 11.36 -6.67
CA VAL A 289 -15.67 11.54 -5.25
C VAL A 289 -15.93 10.20 -4.56
N PHE A 290 -16.64 9.28 -5.23
CA PHE A 290 -16.90 7.94 -4.71
C PHE A 290 -15.61 7.15 -4.46
N LEU A 291 -14.68 7.16 -5.42
CA LEU A 291 -13.37 6.50 -5.28
C LEU A 291 -12.53 7.13 -4.15
N CYS A 292 -12.53 8.45 -4.01
CA CYS A 292 -11.89 9.13 -2.87
C CYS A 292 -12.47 8.68 -1.53
N ILE A 293 -13.78 8.44 -1.43
CA ILE A 293 -14.42 7.94 -0.20
C ILE A 293 -13.96 6.51 0.09
N ILE A 294 -13.90 5.64 -0.94
CA ILE A 294 -13.38 4.28 -0.76
C ILE A 294 -11.93 4.32 -0.28
N LEU A 295 -11.08 5.12 -0.92
CA LEU A 295 -9.68 5.30 -0.53
C LEU A 295 -9.53 5.79 0.91
N LEU A 296 -10.33 6.77 1.33
CA LEU A 296 -10.32 7.26 2.71
C LEU A 296 -10.69 6.16 3.70
N VAL A 297 -11.77 5.41 3.44
CA VAL A 297 -12.22 4.35 4.36
C VAL A 297 -11.23 3.20 4.42
N THR A 298 -10.80 2.69 3.26
CA THR A 298 -9.86 1.57 3.17
C THR A 298 -8.49 1.94 3.73
N GLY A 299 -7.99 3.14 3.45
CA GLY A 299 -6.72 3.64 4.00
C GLY A 299 -6.77 3.80 5.52
N LEU A 300 -7.88 4.30 6.08
CA LEU A 300 -8.09 4.35 7.53
C LEU A 300 -8.10 2.95 8.16
N LEU A 301 -8.66 1.94 7.49
CA LEU A 301 -8.67 0.56 7.97
C LEU A 301 -7.26 -0.04 7.94
N GLU A 302 -6.50 0.16 6.86
CA GLU A 302 -5.11 -0.30 6.75
C GLU A 302 -4.19 0.35 7.78
N MET A 303 -4.45 1.62 8.11
CA MET A 303 -3.70 2.39 9.12
C MET A 303 -3.68 1.72 10.50
N PHE A 304 -4.70 0.94 10.87
CA PHE A 304 -4.72 0.23 12.16
C PHE A 304 -3.71 -0.91 12.25
N TYR A 305 -3.24 -1.42 11.11
CA TYR A 305 -2.36 -2.59 11.03
C TYR A 305 -0.96 -2.26 10.49
N TYR A 306 -0.84 -1.19 9.71
CA TYR A 306 0.41 -0.81 9.06
C TYR A 306 1.42 -0.23 10.08
N ILE A 307 2.67 -0.73 10.03
CA ILE A 307 3.78 -0.21 10.86
C ILE A 307 4.78 0.50 9.94
N PRO A 308 4.93 1.84 10.06
CA PRO A 308 5.82 2.63 9.20
C PRO A 308 7.30 2.54 9.64
N SER A 309 7.85 1.32 9.72
CA SER A 309 9.28 1.08 9.97
C SER A 309 9.87 0.28 8.81
N THR A 310 11.14 0.50 8.47
CA THR A 310 11.79 -0.13 7.32
C THR A 310 11.89 -1.65 7.43
N GLU A 311 11.89 -2.16 8.66
CA GLU A 311 11.97 -3.59 9.00
C GLU A 311 10.60 -4.27 8.92
N ARG A 312 9.52 -3.50 9.13
CA ARG A 312 8.15 -4.02 9.31
C ARG A 312 7.20 -3.63 8.19
N ALA A 313 7.41 -2.54 7.46
CA ALA A 313 6.44 -1.99 6.51
C ALA A 313 5.98 -3.03 5.48
N ALA A 314 6.90 -3.59 4.70
CA ALA A 314 6.57 -4.63 3.72
C ALA A 314 5.93 -5.88 4.35
N ALA A 315 6.43 -6.30 5.52
CA ALA A 315 5.86 -7.44 6.25
C ALA A 315 4.42 -7.16 6.70
N THR A 316 4.13 -5.97 7.24
CA THR A 316 2.77 -5.60 7.65
C THR A 316 1.80 -5.50 6.48
N ILE A 317 2.26 -5.12 5.29
CA ILE A 317 1.42 -5.18 4.08
C ILE A 317 1.06 -6.64 3.74
N GLN A 318 2.00 -7.58 3.90
CA GLN A 318 1.73 -9.02 3.73
C GLN A 318 0.78 -9.54 4.82
N GLU A 319 0.98 -9.15 6.08
CA GLU A 319 0.11 -9.48 7.21
C GLU A 319 -1.32 -8.96 6.96
N ILE A 320 -1.49 -7.71 6.50
CA ILE A 320 -2.80 -7.16 6.09
C ILE A 320 -3.41 -8.02 4.96
N THR A 321 -2.61 -8.42 3.99
CA THR A 321 -3.11 -9.16 2.82
C THR A 321 -3.60 -10.56 3.19
N PHE A 322 -2.85 -11.28 4.02
CA PHE A 322 -3.04 -12.72 4.23
C PHE A 322 -3.60 -13.11 5.60
N LEU A 323 -3.39 -12.31 6.65
CA LEU A 323 -3.78 -12.66 8.02
C LEU A 323 -4.97 -11.87 8.55
N VAL A 324 -5.10 -10.60 8.18
CA VAL A 324 -6.22 -9.78 8.65
C VAL A 324 -7.51 -10.26 7.97
N PRO A 325 -8.60 -10.55 8.72
CA PRO A 325 -9.87 -10.93 8.14
C PRO A 325 -10.34 -9.88 7.12
N TYR A 326 -10.57 -10.30 5.88
CA TYR A 326 -10.89 -9.44 4.74
C TYR A 326 -9.81 -8.40 4.36
N GLY A 327 -8.63 -8.42 4.98
CA GLY A 327 -7.59 -7.42 4.76
C GLY A 327 -7.04 -7.42 3.33
N GLY A 328 -6.88 -8.59 2.71
CA GLY A 328 -6.55 -8.68 1.28
C GLY A 328 -7.58 -8.00 0.36
N LEU A 329 -8.87 -8.11 0.68
CA LEU A 329 -9.91 -7.39 -0.08
C LEU A 329 -9.83 -5.88 0.15
N VAL A 330 -9.64 -5.44 1.40
CA VAL A 330 -9.48 -4.00 1.74
C VAL A 330 -8.29 -3.40 1.00
N ARG A 331 -7.14 -4.08 1.03
CA ARG A 331 -5.92 -3.69 0.32
C ARG A 331 -6.13 -3.61 -1.18
N ASN A 332 -6.76 -4.62 -1.77
CA ASN A 332 -7.04 -4.62 -3.19
C ASN A 332 -8.01 -3.49 -3.57
N LEU A 333 -9.04 -3.25 -2.75
CA LEU A 333 -9.96 -2.12 -2.94
C LEU A 333 -9.22 -0.78 -2.87
N HIS A 334 -8.31 -0.60 -1.93
CA HIS A 334 -7.50 0.61 -1.81
C HIS A 334 -6.66 0.83 -3.07
N PHE A 335 -5.88 -0.19 -3.46
CA PHE A 335 -5.02 -0.16 -4.63
C PHE A 335 -5.80 0.13 -5.92
N TRP A 336 -6.81 -0.68 -6.23
CA TRP A 336 -7.57 -0.53 -7.48
C TRP A 336 -8.41 0.74 -7.52
N SER A 337 -8.85 1.26 -6.36
CA SER A 337 -9.51 2.57 -6.29
C SER A 337 -8.55 3.70 -6.64
N ALA A 338 -7.29 3.61 -6.20
CA ALA A 338 -6.27 4.61 -6.54
C ALA A 338 -6.01 4.62 -8.05
N GLN A 339 -5.81 3.43 -8.63
CA GLN A 339 -5.61 3.27 -10.08
C GLN A 339 -6.82 3.81 -10.87
N ALA A 340 -8.04 3.45 -10.46
CA ALA A 340 -9.26 3.93 -11.09
C ALA A 340 -9.42 5.46 -10.94
N LEU A 341 -9.04 6.03 -9.80
CA LEU A 341 -9.15 7.47 -9.55
C LEU A 341 -8.27 8.27 -10.50
N VAL A 342 -7.03 7.83 -10.76
CA VAL A 342 -6.13 8.46 -11.74
C VAL A 342 -6.79 8.49 -13.13
N VAL A 343 -7.33 7.36 -13.59
CA VAL A 343 -8.01 7.25 -14.90
C VAL A 343 -9.27 8.13 -14.95
N VAL A 344 -10.13 8.05 -13.93
CA VAL A 344 -11.39 8.80 -13.88
C VAL A 344 -11.13 10.31 -13.79
N ALA A 345 -10.14 10.74 -13.01
CA ALA A 345 -9.77 12.14 -12.90
C ALA A 345 -9.17 12.67 -14.23
N ALA A 346 -8.38 11.87 -14.96
CA ALA A 346 -7.92 12.22 -16.29
C ALA A 346 -9.10 12.36 -17.27
N ILE A 347 -10.04 11.40 -17.31
CA ILE A 347 -11.27 11.48 -18.12
C ILE A 347 -12.09 12.72 -17.74
N HIS A 348 -12.18 13.05 -16.45
CA HIS A 348 -12.86 14.25 -15.98
C HIS A 348 -12.23 15.52 -16.55
N LEU A 349 -10.90 15.64 -16.49
CA LEU A 349 -10.16 16.77 -17.06
C LEU A 349 -10.34 16.85 -18.58
N LEU A 350 -10.20 15.73 -19.30
CA LEU A 350 -10.41 15.65 -20.76
C LEU A 350 -11.79 16.15 -21.13
N ARG A 351 -12.84 15.66 -20.46
CA ARG A 351 -14.21 16.10 -20.67
C ARG A 351 -14.36 17.59 -20.43
N VAL A 352 -13.75 18.16 -19.39
CA VAL A 352 -13.84 19.61 -19.13
C VAL A 352 -13.26 20.43 -20.29
N VAL A 353 -12.15 20.00 -20.88
CA VAL A 353 -11.55 20.67 -22.05
C VAL A 353 -12.35 20.43 -23.33
N PHE A 354 -12.72 19.18 -23.62
CA PHE A 354 -13.47 18.82 -24.83
C PHE A 354 -14.91 19.34 -24.85
N THR A 355 -15.44 19.80 -23.72
CA THR A 355 -16.75 20.44 -23.64
C THR A 355 -16.68 21.97 -23.46
N GLY A 356 -15.47 22.55 -23.44
CA GLY A 356 -15.28 23.99 -23.21
C GLY A 356 -15.67 24.46 -21.79
N ALA A 357 -15.83 23.53 -20.84
CA ALA A 357 -16.30 23.81 -19.49
C ALA A 357 -15.29 24.57 -18.61
N TYR A 358 -14.05 24.74 -19.08
CA TYR A 358 -13.02 25.57 -18.44
C TYR A 358 -13.23 27.08 -18.63
N ALA A 359 -14.09 27.48 -19.57
CA ALA A 359 -14.37 28.88 -19.88
C ALA A 359 -15.02 29.62 -18.68
N LYS A 360 -15.13 30.95 -18.76
CA LYS A 360 -15.76 31.75 -17.69
C LYS A 360 -17.19 31.24 -17.42
N PRO A 361 -17.65 31.21 -16.15
CA PRO A 361 -16.99 31.68 -14.92
C PRO A 361 -16.09 30.64 -14.23
N ARG A 362 -15.83 29.47 -14.84
CA ARG A 362 -15.26 28.28 -14.19
C ARG A 362 -13.72 28.19 -14.23
N ARG A 363 -13.04 29.22 -14.73
CA ARG A 363 -11.56 29.23 -14.89
C ARG A 363 -10.84 28.88 -13.60
N PHE A 364 -11.24 29.49 -12.48
CA PHE A 364 -10.65 29.19 -11.18
C PHE A 364 -10.92 27.75 -10.74
N ASN A 365 -12.14 27.25 -10.94
CA ASN A 365 -12.48 25.86 -10.62
C ASN A 365 -11.70 24.85 -11.47
N TYR A 366 -11.37 25.21 -12.72
CA TYR A 366 -10.50 24.40 -13.58
C TYR A 366 -9.08 24.29 -13.01
N ILE A 367 -8.46 25.40 -12.61
CA ILE A 367 -7.11 25.38 -12.00
C ILE A 367 -7.10 24.59 -10.71
N LEU A 368 -8.15 24.76 -9.89
CA LEU A 368 -8.33 23.97 -8.67
C LEU A 368 -8.47 22.47 -8.97
N GLY A 369 -9.22 22.10 -10.02
CA GLY A 369 -9.35 20.71 -10.47
C GLY A 369 -8.04 20.13 -11.00
N LEU A 370 -7.24 20.92 -11.74
CA LEU A 370 -5.91 20.53 -12.19
C LEU A 370 -4.95 20.33 -11.00
N GLY A 371 -4.98 21.20 -10.00
CA GLY A 371 -4.23 21.03 -8.76
C GLY A 371 -4.63 19.76 -8.00
N LEU A 372 -5.93 19.46 -7.92
CA LEU A 372 -6.42 18.19 -7.36
C LEU A 372 -5.92 16.98 -8.15
N PHE A 373 -5.88 17.05 -9.48
CA PHE A 373 -5.34 15.96 -10.30
C PHE A 373 -3.86 15.71 -10.00
N VAL A 374 -3.05 16.76 -9.84
CA VAL A 374 -1.65 16.64 -9.40
C VAL A 374 -1.56 16.02 -8.00
N ILE A 375 -2.41 16.43 -7.05
CA ILE A 375 -2.44 15.84 -5.71
C ILE A 375 -2.82 14.35 -5.76
N VAL A 376 -3.74 13.94 -6.64
CA VAL A 376 -4.09 12.53 -6.84
C VAL A 376 -2.87 11.72 -7.29
N LEU A 377 -2.08 12.23 -8.26
CA LEU A 377 -0.85 11.57 -8.70
C LEU A 377 0.20 11.47 -7.58
N LEU A 378 0.33 12.52 -6.76
CA LEU A 378 1.25 12.52 -5.61
C LEU A 378 0.77 11.56 -4.49
N LEU A 379 -0.53 11.51 -4.21
CA LEU A 379 -1.11 10.55 -3.27
C LEU A 379 -0.83 9.12 -3.72
N ASP A 380 -1.10 8.81 -4.98
CA ASP A 380 -0.85 7.49 -5.55
C ASP A 380 0.63 7.11 -5.39
N PHE A 381 1.56 7.97 -5.82
CA PHE A 381 3.00 7.74 -5.66
C PHE A 381 3.43 7.55 -4.20
N THR A 382 3.02 8.45 -3.31
CA THR A 382 3.39 8.36 -1.89
C THR A 382 2.81 7.12 -1.21
N GLY A 383 1.64 6.65 -1.64
CA GLY A 383 1.05 5.38 -1.17
C GLY A 383 1.83 4.16 -1.66
N TYR A 384 2.29 4.17 -2.91
CA TYR A 384 3.19 3.14 -3.44
C TYR A 384 4.48 3.00 -2.61
N VAL A 385 5.08 4.11 -2.17
CA VAL A 385 6.28 4.11 -1.33
C VAL A 385 6.06 3.36 -0.01
N LEU A 386 4.84 3.38 0.56
CA LEU A 386 4.51 2.71 1.81
C LEU A 386 4.53 1.18 1.71
N ARG A 387 4.55 0.61 0.50
CA ARG A 387 4.75 -0.83 0.34
C ARG A 387 6.12 -1.29 0.82
N TRP A 388 7.13 -0.42 0.69
CA TRP A 388 8.52 -0.66 1.05
C TRP A 388 9.09 -2.01 0.56
N ASP A 389 8.68 -2.42 -0.64
CA ASP A 389 9.09 -3.66 -1.30
C ASP A 389 10.04 -3.40 -2.48
N GLU A 390 10.60 -4.46 -3.05
CA GLU A 390 11.55 -4.35 -4.19
C GLU A 390 10.94 -3.63 -5.39
N GLY A 391 9.64 -3.83 -5.64
CA GLY A 391 8.94 -3.25 -6.78
C GLY A 391 8.90 -1.73 -6.77
N ILE A 392 8.92 -1.09 -5.59
CA ILE A 392 8.94 0.37 -5.49
C ILE A 392 10.35 0.97 -5.31
N ARG A 393 11.36 0.17 -4.93
CA ARG A 393 12.72 0.65 -4.62
C ARG A 393 13.26 1.62 -5.67
N TRP A 394 13.19 1.22 -6.94
CA TRP A 394 13.79 2.01 -8.01
C TRP A 394 13.01 3.27 -8.35
N ALA A 395 11.68 3.22 -8.32
CA ALA A 395 10.89 4.43 -8.50
C ALA A 395 11.11 5.42 -7.34
N LEU A 396 11.36 4.92 -6.13
CA LEU A 396 11.74 5.73 -4.98
C LEU A 396 13.11 6.41 -5.20
N ILE A 397 14.15 5.64 -5.55
CA ILE A 397 15.50 6.17 -5.83
C ILE A 397 15.48 7.14 -7.02
N ALA A 398 14.80 6.79 -8.10
CA ALA A 398 14.65 7.67 -9.25
C ALA A 398 13.92 8.96 -8.86
N GLY A 399 12.84 8.87 -8.07
CA GLY A 399 12.11 10.02 -7.56
C GLY A 399 12.97 10.95 -6.70
N THR A 400 13.77 10.41 -5.77
CA THR A 400 14.65 11.24 -4.93
C THR A 400 15.80 11.86 -5.73
N ASN A 401 16.38 11.13 -6.68
CA ASN A 401 17.40 11.66 -7.59
C ASN A 401 16.85 12.76 -8.50
N LEU A 402 15.61 12.63 -8.96
CA LEU A 402 14.92 13.69 -9.71
C LEU A 402 14.77 14.95 -8.88
N LEU A 403 14.32 14.85 -7.62
CA LEU A 403 14.27 16.00 -6.72
C LEU A 403 15.67 16.61 -6.49
N GLY A 404 16.69 15.76 -6.33
CA GLY A 404 18.07 16.17 -6.16
C GLY A 404 18.67 16.91 -7.37
N SER A 405 18.14 16.66 -8.58
CA SER A 405 18.61 17.29 -9.82
C SER A 405 18.29 18.79 -9.92
N VAL A 406 17.38 19.32 -9.08
CA VAL A 406 16.99 20.73 -9.13
C VAL A 406 18.16 21.64 -8.77
N PRO A 407 18.58 22.56 -9.67
CA PRO A 407 19.73 23.42 -9.42
C PRO A 407 19.57 24.26 -8.14
N LYS A 408 20.66 24.39 -7.36
CA LYS A 408 20.79 25.18 -6.12
C LYS A 408 19.98 24.70 -4.91
N ILE A 409 18.81 24.09 -5.11
CA ILE A 409 17.89 23.73 -4.01
C ILE A 409 17.62 22.22 -3.89
N GLY A 410 18.08 21.39 -4.83
CA GLY A 410 17.72 19.96 -4.93
C GLY A 410 18.02 19.16 -3.67
N GLU A 411 19.22 19.26 -3.10
CA GLU A 411 19.58 18.59 -1.84
C GLU A 411 18.67 19.04 -0.68
N GLY A 412 18.38 20.35 -0.58
CA GLY A 412 17.46 20.89 0.41
C GLY A 412 16.04 20.34 0.25
N LEU A 413 15.57 20.19 -1.00
CA LEU A 413 14.26 19.60 -1.29
C LEU A 413 14.18 18.13 -0.90
N VAL A 414 15.20 17.32 -1.22
CA VAL A 414 15.25 15.91 -0.81
C VAL A 414 15.25 15.79 0.71
N ARG A 415 16.09 16.56 1.42
CA ARG A 415 16.11 16.56 2.88
C ARG A 415 14.79 17.05 3.50
N PHE A 416 14.08 17.98 2.84
CA PHE A 416 12.77 18.43 3.30
C PHE A 416 11.71 17.32 3.17
N VAL A 417 11.59 16.74 1.97
CA VAL A 417 10.57 15.71 1.67
C VAL A 417 10.88 14.39 2.39
N SER A 418 12.13 13.92 2.29
CA SER A 418 12.56 12.58 2.65
C SER A 418 13.42 12.50 3.90
N GLY A 419 13.91 13.62 4.42
CA GLY A 419 14.75 13.66 5.62
C GLY A 419 16.22 13.38 5.39
N ASN A 420 16.51 12.34 4.62
CA ASN A 420 17.85 11.96 4.24
C ASN A 420 17.96 11.86 2.70
N LEU A 421 19.19 11.86 2.20
CA LEU A 421 19.47 11.68 0.77
C LEU A 421 19.23 10.23 0.32
N GLU A 422 19.57 9.27 1.19
CA GLU A 422 19.38 7.85 0.92
C GLU A 422 18.04 7.34 1.49
N PRO A 423 17.43 6.33 0.84
CA PRO A 423 16.28 5.61 1.39
C PRO A 423 16.58 5.04 2.78
N GLY A 424 15.63 5.18 3.71
CA GLY A 424 15.78 4.67 5.08
C GLY A 424 14.62 5.04 6.01
N PRO A 425 14.78 4.80 7.32
CA PRO A 425 13.72 4.97 8.32
C PRO A 425 13.07 6.36 8.30
N ALA A 426 13.90 7.41 8.24
CA ALA A 426 13.43 8.80 8.23
C ALA A 426 12.59 9.13 6.99
N MET A 427 12.91 8.52 5.84
CA MET A 427 12.20 8.71 4.60
C MET A 427 10.81 8.06 4.66
N LEU A 428 10.75 6.80 5.07
CA LEU A 428 9.50 6.05 5.15
C LEU A 428 8.47 6.72 6.06
N ILE A 429 8.87 7.10 7.28
CA ILE A 429 7.94 7.74 8.22
C ILE A 429 7.45 9.10 7.71
N ARG A 430 8.29 9.85 6.98
CA ARG A 430 7.88 11.12 6.37
C ARG A 430 6.95 10.92 5.19
N PHE A 431 7.19 9.94 4.32
CA PHE A 431 6.26 9.60 3.24
C PHE A 431 4.91 9.15 3.78
N TYR A 432 4.89 8.39 4.89
CA TYR A 432 3.67 8.06 5.60
C TYR A 432 2.94 9.32 6.10
N ALA A 433 3.66 10.23 6.77
CA ALA A 433 3.07 11.49 7.23
C ALA A 433 2.59 12.40 6.07
N TRP A 434 3.34 12.48 4.97
CA TRP A 434 2.96 13.21 3.75
C TRP A 434 1.72 12.61 3.11
N HIS A 435 1.63 11.30 2.99
CA HIS A 435 0.48 10.63 2.38
C HIS A 435 -0.81 10.94 3.16
N LEU A 436 -0.78 10.81 4.49
CA LEU A 436 -1.95 10.98 5.35
C LEU A 436 -2.25 12.46 5.64
N PHE A 437 -1.33 13.15 6.30
CA PHE A 437 -1.59 14.48 6.85
C PHE A 437 -1.29 15.59 5.86
N GLY A 438 -0.24 15.43 5.06
CA GLY A 438 0.14 16.44 4.08
C GLY A 438 -0.82 16.49 2.89
N LEU A 439 -0.94 15.38 2.17
CA LEU A 439 -1.60 15.29 0.88
C LEU A 439 -3.08 14.91 1.00
N ALA A 440 -3.46 13.92 1.81
CA ALA A 440 -4.86 13.47 1.86
C ALA A 440 -5.77 14.52 2.52
N ILE A 441 -5.35 15.14 3.63
CA ILE A 441 -6.10 16.25 4.24
C ILE A 441 -6.19 17.45 3.29
N LEU A 442 -5.07 17.88 2.70
CA LEU A 442 -5.06 18.99 1.76
C LEU A 442 -5.95 18.70 0.54
N GLY A 443 -5.85 17.50 -0.03
CA GLY A 443 -6.70 17.03 -1.12
C GLY A 443 -8.18 17.04 -0.74
N GLY A 444 -8.53 16.60 0.47
CA GLY A 444 -9.89 16.66 1.01
C GLY A 444 -10.43 18.09 1.11
N ILE A 445 -9.64 19.03 1.64
CA ILE A 445 -10.02 20.46 1.74
C ILE A 445 -10.24 21.06 0.34
N LEU A 446 -9.29 20.84 -0.58
CA LEU A 446 -9.39 21.36 -1.94
C LEU A 446 -10.55 20.71 -2.72
N MET A 447 -10.85 19.43 -2.47
CA MET A 447 -11.99 18.73 -3.06
C MET A 447 -13.31 19.34 -2.58
N ILE A 448 -13.46 19.61 -1.28
CA ILE A 448 -14.64 20.31 -0.74
C ILE A 448 -14.78 21.69 -1.41
N TRP A 449 -13.69 22.44 -1.51
CA TRP A 449 -13.69 23.76 -2.17
C TRP A 449 -14.04 23.67 -3.65
N HIS A 450 -13.58 22.62 -4.34
CA HIS A 450 -13.88 22.35 -5.75
C HIS A 450 -15.36 22.08 -5.97
N LEU A 451 -15.95 21.20 -5.15
CA LEU A 451 -17.38 20.91 -5.20
C LEU A 451 -18.22 22.15 -4.85
N PHE A 452 -17.79 22.94 -3.87
CA PHE A 452 -18.42 24.22 -3.54
C PHE A 452 -18.41 25.19 -4.73
N ARG A 453 -17.26 25.33 -5.40
CA ARG A 453 -17.12 26.19 -6.59
C ARG A 453 -17.96 25.72 -7.77
N VAL A 454 -18.06 24.42 -8.02
CA VAL A 454 -19.00 23.87 -9.03
C VAL A 454 -20.41 24.37 -8.76
N ARG A 455 -20.85 24.35 -7.50
CA ARG A 455 -22.19 24.82 -7.13
C ARG A 455 -22.33 26.34 -7.25
N ARG A 456 -21.32 27.09 -6.81
CA ARG A 456 -21.30 28.56 -6.90
C ARG A 456 -21.29 29.08 -8.34
N ASP A 457 -20.67 28.34 -9.25
CA ASP A 457 -20.49 28.66 -10.66
C ASP A 457 -21.62 28.10 -11.56
N GLY A 458 -22.76 27.73 -10.97
CA GLY A 458 -23.98 27.36 -11.68
C GLY A 458 -24.11 25.87 -12.03
N GLY A 459 -23.46 24.97 -11.29
CA GLY A 459 -23.56 23.51 -11.47
C GLY A 459 -22.58 22.98 -12.51
N ILE A 460 -22.88 21.87 -13.18
CA ILE A 460 -22.06 21.35 -14.28
C ILE A 460 -22.27 22.22 -15.54
N ALA A 461 -21.28 22.36 -16.41
CA ALA A 461 -21.44 23.16 -17.63
C ALA A 461 -22.60 22.62 -18.46
N ALA A 462 -23.39 23.50 -19.06
CA ALA A 462 -24.48 23.16 -19.97
C ALA A 462 -24.67 24.34 -20.92
N THR A 463 -25.29 24.06 -22.08
CA THR A 463 -25.53 25.09 -23.09
C THR A 463 -26.45 26.18 -22.55
N ARG A 464 -26.39 27.38 -23.13
CA ARG A 464 -27.26 28.50 -22.76
C ARG A 464 -28.75 28.09 -22.78
N VAL A 465 -29.18 27.43 -23.85
CA VAL A 465 -30.55 26.95 -24.04
C VAL A 465 -30.96 25.98 -22.92
N GLU A 466 -30.10 25.02 -22.55
CA GLU A 466 -30.41 24.09 -21.46
C GLU A 466 -30.35 24.73 -20.06
N ARG A 467 -29.59 25.81 -19.90
CA ARG A 467 -29.46 26.51 -18.61
C ARG A 467 -30.65 27.41 -18.32
N ILE A 468 -31.07 28.21 -19.32
CA ILE A 468 -32.10 29.26 -19.19
C ILE A 468 -33.48 28.74 -19.62
N GLY A 469 -33.51 27.78 -20.55
CA GLY A 469 -34.72 27.35 -21.23
C GLY A 469 -34.83 27.91 -22.64
N ASN A 470 -35.76 27.36 -23.40
CA ASN A 470 -36.14 27.91 -24.69
C ASN A 470 -36.76 29.30 -24.56
N PRO A 471 -36.72 30.12 -25.62
CA PRO A 471 -37.58 31.29 -25.75
C PRO A 471 -39.07 30.89 -25.57
N PRO A 472 -39.94 31.80 -25.09
CA PRO A 472 -41.37 31.53 -24.84
C PRO A 472 -42.14 31.01 -26.07
N ASP A 473 -41.58 31.15 -27.26
CA ASP A 473 -42.11 30.87 -28.59
C ASP A 473 -41.65 29.50 -29.17
N GLU A 474 -40.84 28.73 -28.45
CA GLU A 474 -40.32 27.43 -28.91
C GLU A 474 -40.65 26.29 -27.91
N GLU A 475 -41.59 25.41 -28.29
CA GLU A 475 -42.31 24.44 -27.43
C GLU A 475 -41.46 23.35 -26.73
N SER A 476 -40.14 23.31 -26.92
CA SER A 476 -39.27 22.35 -26.21
C SER A 476 -38.74 22.90 -24.87
N ALA A 477 -39.60 22.96 -23.85
CA ALA A 477 -39.21 23.33 -22.49
C ALA A 477 -37.91 22.62 -22.04
N PRO A 478 -36.98 23.31 -21.36
CA PRO A 478 -35.75 22.69 -20.89
C PRO A 478 -36.09 21.53 -19.95
N THR A 479 -35.80 20.30 -20.39
CA THR A 479 -35.95 19.13 -19.54
C THR A 479 -35.04 19.29 -18.32
N ARG A 480 -35.63 19.52 -17.13
CA ARG A 480 -34.91 19.56 -15.85
C ARG A 480 -35.24 18.28 -15.10
N ILE A 481 -34.26 17.73 -14.39
CA ILE A 481 -34.48 16.56 -13.53
C ILE A 481 -34.57 16.99 -12.06
N SER A 482 -35.33 16.25 -11.28
CA SER A 482 -35.44 16.45 -9.84
C SER A 482 -34.17 15.95 -9.13
N ARG A 483 -33.92 16.47 -7.93
CA ARG A 483 -32.84 15.98 -7.06
C ARG A 483 -32.90 14.47 -6.79
N ALA A 484 -34.10 13.90 -6.68
CA ALA A 484 -34.29 12.48 -6.41
C ALA A 484 -33.84 11.63 -7.61
N GLU A 485 -34.16 12.09 -8.83
CA GLU A 485 -33.69 11.45 -10.06
C GLU A 485 -32.17 11.51 -10.20
N LEU A 486 -31.57 12.65 -9.85
CA LEU A 486 -30.11 12.80 -9.87
C LEU A 486 -29.44 11.82 -8.90
N LEU A 487 -29.87 11.82 -7.64
CA LEU A 487 -29.34 10.93 -6.61
C LEU A 487 -29.52 9.46 -6.99
N ARG A 488 -30.66 9.10 -7.61
CA ARG A 488 -30.90 7.74 -8.11
C ARG A 488 -29.86 7.35 -9.15
N ARG A 489 -29.57 8.22 -10.13
CA ARG A 489 -28.56 7.95 -11.17
C ARG A 489 -27.15 7.86 -10.62
N GLU A 490 -26.80 8.75 -9.71
CA GLU A 490 -25.49 8.74 -9.04
C GLU A 490 -25.33 7.46 -8.22
N ALA A 491 -26.35 7.07 -7.44
CA ALA A 491 -26.35 5.82 -6.68
C ALA A 491 -26.19 4.61 -7.60
N ILE A 492 -26.98 4.48 -8.68
CA ILE A 492 -26.83 3.38 -9.65
C ILE A 492 -25.41 3.34 -10.23
N THR A 493 -24.84 4.50 -10.58
CA THR A 493 -23.48 4.58 -11.13
C THR A 493 -22.44 4.11 -10.10
N MET A 494 -22.56 4.57 -8.85
CA MET A 494 -21.68 4.15 -7.75
C MET A 494 -21.81 2.65 -7.43
N LEU A 495 -23.01 2.09 -7.54
CA LEU A 495 -23.25 0.67 -7.30
C LEU A 495 -22.63 -0.21 -8.38
N VAL A 496 -22.82 0.16 -9.65
CA VAL A 496 -22.20 -0.55 -10.77
C VAL A 496 -20.68 -0.44 -10.68
N ALA A 497 -20.14 0.76 -10.44
CA ALA A 497 -18.70 0.96 -10.28
C ALA A 497 -18.15 0.19 -9.06
N GLY A 498 -18.84 0.23 -7.92
CA GLY A 498 -18.48 -0.51 -6.72
C GLY A 498 -18.53 -2.03 -6.93
N GLY A 499 -19.51 -2.54 -7.66
CA GLY A 499 -19.60 -3.95 -8.04
C GLY A 499 -18.44 -4.39 -8.94
N ILE A 500 -18.11 -3.58 -9.96
CA ILE A 500 -16.93 -3.82 -10.82
C ILE A 500 -15.64 -3.79 -10.00
N LEU A 501 -15.50 -2.81 -9.12
CA LEU A 501 -14.32 -2.66 -8.28
C LEU A 501 -14.17 -3.82 -7.29
N LEU A 502 -15.27 -4.30 -6.69
CA LEU A 502 -15.28 -5.49 -5.84
C LEU A 502 -14.86 -6.73 -6.63
N LEU A 503 -15.37 -6.89 -7.85
CA LEU A 503 -15.00 -7.99 -8.73
C LEU A 503 -13.50 -7.95 -9.04
N ILE A 504 -12.99 -6.80 -9.52
CA ILE A 504 -11.55 -6.60 -9.76
C ILE A 504 -10.75 -6.88 -8.50
N SER A 505 -11.15 -6.35 -7.35
CA SER A 505 -10.41 -6.51 -6.09
C SER A 505 -10.45 -7.93 -5.53
N THR A 506 -11.41 -8.75 -5.94
CA THR A 506 -11.50 -10.15 -5.54
C THR A 506 -10.65 -11.05 -6.43
N PHE A 507 -10.64 -10.80 -7.74
CA PHE A 507 -9.99 -11.71 -8.70
C PHE A 507 -8.62 -11.24 -9.18
N LEU A 508 -8.30 -9.95 -9.07
CA LEU A 508 -7.02 -9.38 -9.45
C LEU A 508 -6.32 -8.88 -8.17
N PRO A 509 -5.43 -9.66 -7.55
CA PRO A 509 -4.72 -9.22 -6.37
C PRO A 509 -3.82 -8.03 -6.71
N ALA A 510 -3.77 -7.03 -5.82
CA ALA A 510 -2.88 -5.90 -5.98
C ALA A 510 -1.41 -6.37 -5.88
N PRO A 511 -0.50 -5.89 -6.75
CA PRO A 511 0.89 -6.33 -6.78
C PRO A 511 1.58 -6.19 -5.42
N ILE A 512 2.35 -7.19 -5.03
CA ILE A 512 3.15 -7.22 -3.80
C ILE A 512 4.46 -7.94 -4.10
N GLU A 513 5.57 -7.37 -3.65
CA GLU A 513 6.89 -7.97 -3.85
C GLU A 513 7.57 -8.28 -2.51
N GLN A 514 8.77 -8.84 -2.60
CA GLN A 514 9.60 -9.12 -1.43
C GLN A 514 9.96 -7.82 -0.71
N PRO A 515 10.13 -7.84 0.63
CA PRO A 515 10.66 -6.71 1.37
C PRO A 515 11.98 -6.22 0.78
N MET A 516 12.17 -4.91 0.78
CA MET A 516 13.39 -4.29 0.29
C MET A 516 14.62 -4.82 1.07
N SER A 517 15.50 -5.56 0.39
CA SER A 517 16.74 -6.12 0.94
C SER A 517 17.94 -5.14 0.92
N SER A 518 18.99 -5.43 1.68
CA SER A 518 20.23 -4.64 1.64
C SER A 518 21.09 -4.91 0.39
N THR A 519 20.77 -5.95 -0.38
CA THR A 519 21.52 -6.31 -1.59
C THR A 519 20.85 -5.65 -2.80
N LEU A 520 21.61 -4.89 -3.59
CA LEU A 520 21.11 -4.29 -4.83
C LEU A 520 20.76 -5.41 -5.83
N VAL A 521 19.47 -5.68 -6.01
CA VAL A 521 18.97 -6.52 -7.12
C VAL A 521 19.12 -5.72 -8.42
N SER A 522 19.43 -6.44 -9.51
CA SER A 522 19.64 -5.89 -10.86
C SER A 522 18.60 -4.82 -11.27
N LEU A 523 19.10 -3.72 -11.84
CA LEU A 523 18.38 -2.58 -12.39
C LEU A 523 17.39 -2.93 -13.53
N ALA A 524 17.52 -4.12 -14.13
CA ALA A 524 16.97 -4.41 -15.45
C ALA A 524 15.44 -4.54 -15.52
N GLU A 525 14.73 -4.73 -14.40
CA GLU A 525 13.29 -5.06 -14.42
C GLU A 525 12.38 -4.01 -13.76
N SER A 526 12.93 -2.92 -13.22
CA SER A 526 12.14 -1.95 -12.46
C SER A 526 11.40 -0.94 -13.32
N ARG A 527 10.13 -0.68 -12.98
CA ARG A 527 9.25 0.23 -13.71
C ARG A 527 8.62 1.23 -12.76
N ALA A 528 8.58 2.49 -13.17
CA ALA A 528 7.78 3.51 -12.49
C ALA A 528 6.29 3.14 -12.56
N PRO A 529 5.45 3.68 -11.65
CA PRO A 529 4.00 3.59 -11.79
C PRO A 529 3.55 3.99 -13.20
N TRP A 530 2.52 3.33 -13.72
CA TRP A 530 2.16 3.41 -15.15
C TRP A 530 1.92 4.85 -15.64
N PHE A 531 1.43 5.74 -14.76
CA PHE A 531 1.18 7.16 -15.06
C PHE A 531 2.44 8.03 -15.11
N PHE A 532 3.60 7.50 -14.70
CA PHE A 532 4.92 8.12 -14.82
C PHE A 532 5.85 7.46 -15.85
N LEU A 533 5.41 6.41 -16.54
CA LEU A 533 6.22 5.73 -17.55
C LEU A 533 6.70 6.66 -18.67
N TRP A 534 5.86 7.61 -19.10
CA TRP A 534 6.29 8.61 -20.08
C TRP A 534 7.45 9.49 -19.60
N VAL A 535 7.53 9.77 -18.30
CA VAL A 535 8.67 10.50 -17.71
C VAL A 535 9.90 9.61 -17.66
N GLN A 536 9.72 8.34 -17.25
CA GLN A 536 10.80 7.35 -17.27
C GLN A 536 11.39 7.20 -18.68
N GLU A 537 10.57 7.23 -19.74
CA GLU A 537 11.06 7.19 -21.12
C GLU A 537 11.92 8.41 -21.46
N LEU A 538 11.47 9.61 -21.08
CA LEU A 538 12.23 10.84 -21.34
C LEU A 538 13.59 10.86 -20.62
N LEU A 539 13.69 10.22 -19.46
CA LEU A 539 14.95 10.09 -18.71
C LEU A 539 16.00 9.22 -19.41
N LYS A 540 15.61 8.37 -20.37
CA LYS A 540 16.58 7.65 -21.21
C LYS A 540 17.30 8.57 -22.19
N VAL A 541 16.72 9.73 -22.52
CA VAL A 541 17.16 10.59 -23.62
C VAL A 541 18.14 11.67 -23.16
N GLY A 542 18.11 12.10 -21.89
CA GLY A 542 19.03 13.16 -21.46
C GLY A 542 18.94 13.56 -19.99
N ASP A 543 19.23 14.83 -19.74
CA ASP A 543 19.35 15.43 -18.41
C ASP A 543 18.13 15.19 -17.49
N PRO A 544 18.33 14.64 -16.27
CA PRO A 544 17.25 14.34 -15.33
C PRO A 544 16.42 15.54 -14.90
N PHE A 545 17.03 16.73 -14.77
CA PHE A 545 16.30 17.93 -14.37
C PHE A 545 15.38 18.40 -15.50
N LEU A 546 15.90 18.56 -16.72
CA LEU A 546 15.13 19.03 -17.87
C LEU A 546 13.97 18.09 -18.22
N TRP A 547 14.26 16.79 -18.28
CA TRP A 547 13.30 15.80 -18.78
C TRP A 547 12.42 15.20 -17.68
N GLY A 548 12.95 15.05 -16.48
CA GLY A 548 12.22 14.45 -15.36
C GLY A 548 11.51 15.44 -14.45
N VAL A 549 11.98 16.70 -14.36
CA VAL A 549 11.37 17.72 -13.49
C VAL A 549 10.74 18.84 -14.30
N ALA A 550 11.51 19.51 -15.17
CA ALA A 550 11.05 20.69 -15.89
C ALA A 550 9.94 20.34 -16.89
N THR A 551 10.08 19.23 -17.64
CA THR A 551 9.10 18.84 -18.65
C THR A 551 7.71 18.54 -18.05
N PRO A 552 7.55 17.70 -17.00
CA PRO A 552 6.26 17.54 -16.33
C PRO A 552 5.67 18.83 -15.79
N LEU A 553 6.49 19.71 -15.21
CA LEU A 553 6.03 21.02 -14.73
C LEU A 553 5.55 21.92 -15.88
N ILE A 554 6.24 21.90 -17.03
CA ILE A 554 5.81 22.61 -18.24
C ILE A 554 4.49 22.03 -18.74
N VAL A 555 4.31 20.71 -18.76
CA VAL A 555 3.05 20.08 -19.15
C VAL A 555 1.89 20.55 -18.26
N VAL A 556 2.08 20.53 -16.93
CA VAL A 556 1.07 21.03 -15.98
C VAL A 556 0.80 22.52 -16.18
N LEU A 557 1.85 23.34 -16.40
CA LEU A 557 1.72 24.76 -16.66
C LEU A 557 0.91 25.02 -17.94
N LEU A 558 1.22 24.32 -19.03
CA LEU A 558 0.52 24.45 -20.30
C LEU A 558 -0.95 24.05 -20.17
N LEU A 559 -1.25 22.96 -19.44
CA LEU A 559 -2.62 22.57 -19.09
C LEU A 559 -3.32 23.66 -18.28
N GLY A 560 -2.63 24.29 -17.32
CA GLY A 560 -3.13 25.39 -16.51
C GLY A 560 -3.40 26.67 -17.32
N LEU A 561 -2.64 26.89 -18.40
CA LEU A 561 -2.79 28.06 -19.27
C LEU A 561 -3.96 27.95 -20.26
N ILE A 562 -4.53 26.76 -20.49
CA ILE A 562 -5.65 26.54 -21.43
C ILE A 562 -6.79 27.58 -21.29
N PRO A 563 -7.32 27.88 -20.09
CA PRO A 563 -8.45 28.82 -19.94
C PRO A 563 -8.11 30.28 -20.26
N TYR A 564 -6.81 30.61 -20.31
CA TYR A 564 -6.30 31.95 -20.51
C TYR A 564 -5.80 32.18 -21.95
N VAL A 565 -5.19 31.15 -22.55
CA VAL A 565 -4.71 31.17 -23.94
C VAL A 565 -5.85 30.89 -24.93
N PHE A 566 -6.79 30.03 -24.57
CA PHE A 566 -7.97 29.71 -25.39
C PHE A 566 -9.29 30.18 -24.72
N PRO A 567 -9.45 31.47 -24.39
CA PRO A 567 -10.55 31.93 -23.53
C PRO A 567 -11.91 32.01 -24.25
N ARG A 568 -11.93 31.96 -25.59
CA ARG A 568 -13.09 32.25 -26.43
C ARG A 568 -13.83 30.98 -26.85
N VAL A 569 -14.59 30.41 -25.92
CA VAL A 569 -15.62 29.41 -26.25
C VAL A 569 -16.96 30.13 -26.29
N ASP A 570 -17.72 29.97 -27.37
CA ASP A 570 -19.05 30.56 -27.50
C ASP A 570 -19.96 30.02 -26.38
N GLU A 571 -20.63 30.91 -25.65
CA GLU A 571 -21.53 30.55 -24.56
C GLU A 571 -22.67 29.62 -25.00
N SER A 572 -23.08 29.68 -26.27
CA SER A 572 -24.09 28.80 -26.85
C SER A 572 -23.58 27.36 -27.04
N GLU A 573 -22.26 27.18 -27.20
CA GLU A 573 -21.61 25.90 -27.44
C GLU A 573 -21.02 25.26 -26.18
N ILE A 574 -20.82 26.01 -25.09
CA ILE A 574 -20.32 25.48 -23.82
C ILE A 574 -21.19 24.31 -23.35
N GLY A 575 -20.55 23.18 -23.03
CA GLY A 575 -21.23 21.96 -22.61
C GLY A 575 -21.74 21.09 -23.76
N ARG A 576 -21.47 21.44 -25.01
CA ARG A 576 -21.52 20.48 -26.12
C ARG A 576 -20.18 19.74 -26.19
N TRP A 577 -20.18 18.48 -26.61
CA TRP A 577 -18.92 17.80 -26.95
C TRP A 577 -18.34 18.39 -28.23
N LEU A 578 -17.04 18.64 -28.23
CA LEU A 578 -16.28 19.14 -29.38
C LEU A 578 -16.85 20.45 -29.98
N PRO A 579 -17.06 21.50 -29.17
CA PRO A 579 -17.56 22.79 -29.67
C PRO A 579 -16.58 23.36 -30.70
N ARG A 580 -17.10 23.99 -31.77
CA ARG A 580 -16.27 24.50 -32.87
C ARG A 580 -15.37 25.62 -32.39
N SER A 581 -15.89 26.50 -31.54
CA SER A 581 -15.13 27.58 -30.88
C SER A 581 -13.98 27.08 -29.99
N GLY A 582 -14.05 25.84 -29.50
CA GLY A 582 -13.02 25.25 -28.63
C GLY A 582 -11.94 24.43 -29.33
N ARG A 583 -11.95 24.31 -30.67
CA ARG A 583 -11.09 23.36 -31.41
C ARG A 583 -9.59 23.50 -31.13
N ALA A 584 -9.09 24.73 -30.97
CA ALA A 584 -7.67 24.95 -30.69
C ALA A 584 -7.22 24.29 -29.38
N ALA A 585 -7.98 24.47 -28.29
CA ALA A 585 -7.70 23.82 -27.01
C ALA A 585 -7.82 22.28 -27.07
N GLN A 586 -8.79 21.80 -27.86
CA GLN A 586 -9.02 20.36 -28.05
C GLN A 586 -7.86 19.70 -28.80
N LEU A 587 -7.41 20.31 -29.91
CA LEU A 587 -6.28 19.82 -30.70
C LEU A 587 -4.98 19.87 -29.89
N PHE A 588 -4.76 20.95 -29.15
CA PHE A 588 -3.63 21.07 -28.24
C PHE A 588 -3.60 19.93 -27.22
N LEU A 589 -4.71 19.71 -26.50
CA LEU A 589 -4.79 18.65 -25.49
C LEU A 589 -4.71 17.25 -26.11
N ALA A 590 -5.34 17.02 -27.27
CA ALA A 590 -5.28 15.75 -27.98
C ALA A 590 -3.84 15.43 -28.42
N THR A 591 -3.11 16.42 -28.94
CA THR A 591 -1.70 16.25 -29.34
C THR A 591 -0.82 15.93 -28.13
N LEU A 592 -1.00 16.65 -27.03
CA LEU A 592 -0.29 16.40 -25.78
C LEU A 592 -0.59 15.00 -25.25
N LEU A 593 -1.87 14.58 -25.25
CA LEU A 593 -2.29 13.26 -24.79
C LEU A 593 -1.69 12.15 -25.66
N VAL A 594 -1.75 12.28 -26.98
CA VAL A 594 -1.13 11.33 -27.92
C VAL A 594 0.36 11.22 -27.64
N THR A 595 1.05 12.35 -27.45
CA THR A 595 2.49 12.36 -27.13
C THR A 595 2.79 11.60 -25.84
N ILE A 596 2.04 11.88 -24.76
CA ILE A 596 2.20 11.18 -23.48
C ILE A 596 1.92 9.68 -23.63
N ILE A 597 0.86 9.29 -24.33
CA ILE A 597 0.51 7.88 -24.56
C ILE A 597 1.60 7.19 -25.37
N THR A 598 2.11 7.82 -26.43
CA THR A 598 3.20 7.27 -27.24
C THR A 598 4.45 7.04 -26.39
N LEU A 599 4.86 8.02 -25.58
CA LEU A 599 5.99 7.88 -24.66
C LEU A 599 5.77 6.77 -23.61
N THR A 600 4.57 6.68 -23.04
CA THR A 600 4.20 5.59 -22.12
C THR A 600 4.32 4.23 -22.79
N ILE A 601 3.83 4.08 -24.02
CA ILE A 601 3.93 2.81 -24.77
C ILE A 601 5.40 2.48 -25.07
N LEU A 602 6.22 3.47 -25.45
CA LEU A 602 7.65 3.26 -25.70
C LEU A 602 8.37 2.79 -24.42
N ALA A 603 8.04 3.33 -23.26
CA ALA A 603 8.60 2.88 -21.98
C ALA A 603 8.23 1.43 -21.60
N THR A 604 7.17 0.86 -22.18
CA THR A 604 6.78 -0.54 -21.91
C THR A 604 7.53 -1.57 -22.76
N ARG A 605 8.23 -1.13 -23.80
CA ARG A 605 9.13 -1.94 -24.63
C ARG A 605 10.50 -2.01 -23.99
#